data_AF-A0A7V9HGR7-F1
#
_entry.id   AF-A0A7V9HGR7-F1
#
_cell.length_a   1.000
_cell.length_b   1.000
_cell.length_c   1.000
_cell.angle_alpha   90.00
_cell.angle_beta   90.00
_cell.angle_gamma   90.00
#
_symmetry.space_group_name_H-M   'P 1'
#
loop_
_entity.id
_entity.type
_entity.pdbx_description
1 polymer ?
#
loop_
_entity_poly.entity_id
_entity_poly.type
_entity_poly.pdbx_seq_one_letter_code
_entity_poly.pdbx_strand_id
1 'polypeptide(L)'
;MADGASSGRRAEAGARSGQPPPPDLDDPNYYELLGVTFAASAEEIRRAYRSAIKEIHPDRQRTEGRARAEEAAKLLNRAYATLSKPAARRAYDQTIQAQVIQDQIMGRYVGGFMPEMQGQPTNQFRRPPSAAERREQARANRSALVTLAIAFLVLVALVVGIVLLFALIEALFGLVL
;
A
#
# COMPACT_ATOMS: atom_id res chain seq x y z
N MET A 1 12.32 1.37 -21.24
CA MET A 1 13.79 1.37 -21.16
C MET A 1 14.25 2.77 -20.78
N ALA A 2 14.27 3.06 -19.48
CA ALA A 2 14.83 4.22 -18.78
C ALA A 2 14.56 3.91 -17.29
N ASP A 3 15.45 4.04 -16.31
CA ASP A 3 16.69 4.79 -16.23
C ASP A 3 17.47 4.22 -15.01
N GLY A 4 18.55 3.47 -15.25
CA GLY A 4 19.32 2.76 -14.19
C GLY A 4 20.49 3.56 -13.62
N ALA A 5 20.62 4.85 -13.97
CA ALA A 5 21.85 5.62 -13.77
C ALA A 5 21.85 6.55 -12.52
N SER A 6 20.80 6.53 -11.68
CA SER A 6 20.69 7.44 -10.54
C SER A 6 21.16 6.86 -9.19
N SER A 7 21.32 5.54 -9.06
CA SER A 7 21.68 4.90 -7.77
C SER A 7 23.15 5.07 -7.37
N GLY A 8 24.06 5.18 -8.34
CA GLY A 8 25.52 5.24 -8.06
C GLY A 8 25.98 6.49 -7.32
N ARG A 9 25.39 7.66 -7.59
CA ARG A 9 25.84 8.95 -7.01
C ARG A 9 25.42 9.16 -5.55
N ARG A 10 24.38 8.46 -5.08
CA ARG A 10 23.89 8.56 -3.70
C ARG A 10 24.69 7.68 -2.74
N ALA A 11 25.22 6.55 -3.23
CA ALA A 11 26.05 5.63 -2.46
C ALA A 11 27.39 6.25 -2.00
N GLU A 12 27.99 7.11 -2.82
CA GLU A 12 29.30 7.72 -2.51
C GLU A 12 29.25 8.79 -1.41
N ALA A 13 28.11 9.49 -1.27
CA ALA A 13 27.93 10.51 -0.24
C ALA A 13 27.80 9.90 1.18
N GLY A 14 27.22 8.70 1.30
CA GLY A 14 27.09 7.98 2.58
C GLY A 14 28.42 7.42 3.10
N ALA A 15 29.31 6.99 2.20
CA ALA A 15 30.57 6.32 2.55
C ALA A 15 31.52 7.18 3.42
N ARG A 16 31.45 8.52 3.33
CA ARG A 16 32.29 9.45 4.12
C ARG A 16 31.85 9.58 5.59
N SER A 17 30.64 9.13 5.93
CA SER A 17 30.06 9.32 7.27
C SER A 17 30.21 8.10 8.19
N GLY A 18 30.78 6.99 7.71
CA GLY A 18 30.83 5.71 8.44
C GLY A 18 29.46 5.07 8.67
N GLN A 19 28.38 5.74 8.28
CA GLN A 19 27.02 5.23 8.31
C GLN A 19 26.79 4.38 7.04
N PRO A 20 26.28 3.14 7.16
CA PRO A 20 25.87 2.39 5.99
C PRO A 20 24.81 3.20 5.21
N PRO A 21 24.84 3.17 3.87
CA PRO A 21 23.84 3.85 3.05
C PRO A 21 22.44 3.38 3.48
N PRO A 22 21.43 4.27 3.44
CA PRO A 22 20.05 3.88 3.74
C PRO A 22 19.67 2.70 2.83
N PRO A 23 18.95 1.69 3.34
CA PRO A 23 18.52 0.57 2.53
C PRO A 23 17.69 1.08 1.35
N ASP A 24 18.01 0.60 0.15
CA ASP A 24 17.19 0.85 -1.04
C ASP A 24 15.83 0.17 -0.80
N LEU A 25 14.74 0.91 -1.02
CA LEU A 25 13.37 0.51 -0.61
C LEU A 25 12.83 -0.73 -1.34
N ASP A 26 13.49 -1.13 -2.43
CA ASP A 26 13.18 -2.31 -3.24
C ASP A 26 14.07 -3.53 -2.87
N ASP A 27 15.08 -3.34 -2.01
CA ASP A 27 15.96 -4.43 -1.57
C ASP A 27 15.31 -5.24 -0.43
N PRO A 28 15.40 -6.58 -0.45
CA PRO A 28 14.94 -7.42 0.64
C PRO A 28 15.52 -6.99 1.98
N ASN A 29 14.68 -6.98 3.02
CA ASN A 29 15.10 -6.63 4.38
C ASN A 29 16.36 -7.43 4.77
N TYR A 30 17.37 -6.79 5.36
CA TYR A 30 18.62 -7.45 5.78
C TYR A 30 18.41 -8.66 6.69
N TYR A 31 17.34 -8.69 7.49
CA TYR A 31 16.95 -9.85 8.28
C TYR A 31 16.49 -11.02 7.40
N GLU A 32 15.65 -10.74 6.39
CA GLU A 32 15.15 -11.71 5.43
C GLU A 32 16.28 -12.22 4.51
N LEU A 33 17.18 -11.32 4.09
CA LEU A 33 18.34 -11.66 3.27
C LEU A 33 19.27 -12.64 3.99
N LEU A 34 19.43 -12.51 5.31
CA LEU A 34 20.18 -13.45 6.14
C LEU A 34 19.33 -14.64 6.61
N GLY A 35 18.02 -14.66 6.36
CA GLY A 35 17.12 -15.72 6.82
C GLY A 35 16.98 -15.80 8.35
N VAL A 36 17.09 -14.66 9.05
CA VAL A 36 17.01 -14.58 10.51
C VAL A 36 15.86 -13.69 10.96
N THR A 37 15.39 -13.91 12.18
CA THR A 37 14.31 -13.08 12.75
C THR A 37 14.86 -11.73 13.22
N PHE A 38 13.97 -10.74 13.38
CA PHE A 38 14.32 -9.44 13.96
C PHE A 38 14.90 -9.55 15.39
N ALA A 39 14.52 -10.60 16.12
CA ALA A 39 15.00 -10.90 17.48
C ALA A 39 16.35 -11.63 17.50
N ALA A 40 16.94 -11.98 16.34
CA ALA A 40 18.15 -12.76 16.27
C ALA A 40 19.32 -12.09 17.00
N SER A 41 20.07 -12.89 17.75
CA SER A 41 21.30 -12.51 18.43
C SER A 41 22.44 -12.25 17.44
N ALA A 42 23.49 -11.57 17.90
CA ALA A 42 24.68 -11.34 17.09
C ALA A 42 25.36 -12.64 16.61
N GLU A 43 25.31 -13.70 17.43
CA GLU A 43 25.86 -15.00 17.06
C GLU A 43 25.03 -15.72 15.99
N GLU A 44 23.71 -15.60 16.03
CA GLU A 44 22.82 -16.14 14.99
C GLU A 44 23.02 -15.41 13.67
N ILE A 45 23.09 -14.07 13.70
CA ILE A 45 23.40 -13.24 12.51
C ILE A 45 24.74 -13.65 11.90
N ARG A 46 25.78 -13.83 12.72
CA ARG A 46 27.09 -14.26 12.25
C ARG A 46 27.06 -15.68 11.67
N ARG A 47 26.32 -16.59 12.28
CA ARG A 47 26.17 -17.97 11.80
C ARG A 47 25.46 -18.01 10.45
N ALA A 48 24.34 -17.29 10.33
CA ALA A 48 23.56 -17.21 9.12
C ALA A 48 24.35 -16.61 7.95
N TYR A 49 25.06 -15.50 8.19
CA TYR A 49 25.96 -14.89 7.21
C TYR A 49 27.01 -15.88 6.68
N ARG A 50 27.68 -16.64 7.57
CA ARG A 50 28.67 -17.63 7.14
C ARG A 50 28.07 -18.75 6.30
N SER A 51 26.85 -19.18 6.63
CA SER A 51 26.14 -20.22 5.85
C SER A 51 25.80 -19.70 4.46
N ALA A 52 25.18 -18.53 4.38
CA ALA A 52 24.72 -17.96 3.12
C ALA A 52 25.88 -17.56 2.19
N ILE A 53 27.00 -17.00 2.70
CA ILE A 53 28.19 -16.75 1.87
C ILE A 53 28.77 -18.03 1.29
N LYS A 54 28.78 -19.13 2.06
CA LYS A 54 29.34 -20.40 1.59
C LYS A 54 28.54 -20.98 0.43
N GLU A 55 27.23 -20.76 0.42
CA GLU A 55 26.32 -21.20 -0.65
C GLU A 55 26.43 -20.33 -1.91
N ILE A 56 26.59 -19.02 -1.73
CA ILE A 56 26.58 -18.03 -2.81
C ILE A 56 27.97 -17.81 -3.43
N HIS A 57 29.05 -18.27 -2.79
CA HIS A 57 30.42 -17.96 -3.21
C HIS A 57 30.66 -18.20 -4.73
N PRO A 58 31.14 -17.19 -5.48
CA PRO A 58 31.24 -17.25 -6.94
C PRO A 58 32.19 -18.34 -7.45
N ASP A 59 33.14 -18.77 -6.62
CA ASP A 59 34.06 -19.90 -6.91
C ASP A 59 33.35 -21.25 -7.03
N ARG A 60 32.13 -21.38 -6.47
CA ARG A 60 31.31 -22.60 -6.55
C ARG A 60 30.28 -22.53 -7.68
N GLN A 61 30.18 -21.40 -8.39
CA GLN A 61 29.18 -21.19 -9.43
C GLN A 61 29.79 -21.25 -10.84
N ARG A 62 29.01 -21.80 -11.77
CA ARG A 62 29.37 -21.79 -13.20
C ARG A 62 29.36 -20.35 -13.74
N THR A 63 30.04 -20.14 -14.87
CA THR A 63 30.27 -18.83 -15.49
C THR A 63 29.00 -17.97 -15.63
N GLU A 64 27.86 -18.59 -15.94
CA GLU A 64 26.56 -17.93 -16.08
C GLU A 64 25.93 -17.46 -14.75
N GLY A 65 26.25 -18.12 -13.63
CA GLY A 65 25.74 -17.76 -12.30
C GLY A 65 26.60 -16.72 -11.58
N ARG A 66 27.87 -16.56 -12.01
CA ARG A 66 28.90 -15.80 -11.30
C ARG A 66 28.49 -14.34 -11.02
N ALA A 67 27.88 -13.67 -11.98
CA ALA A 67 27.42 -12.29 -11.83
C ALA A 67 26.34 -12.16 -10.75
N ARG A 68 25.35 -13.06 -10.74
CA ARG A 68 24.28 -13.10 -9.72
C ARG A 68 24.84 -13.45 -8.34
N ALA A 69 25.78 -14.39 -8.27
CA ALA A 69 26.49 -14.69 -7.01
C ALA A 69 27.23 -13.47 -6.46
N GLU A 70 27.88 -12.69 -7.32
CA GLU A 70 28.63 -11.51 -6.90
C GLU A 70 27.69 -10.43 -6.35
N GLU A 71 26.56 -10.18 -7.00
CA GLU A 71 25.52 -9.25 -6.52
C GLU A 71 24.92 -9.71 -5.19
N ALA A 72 24.53 -10.99 -5.09
CA ALA A 72 23.99 -11.54 -3.86
C ALA A 72 25.01 -11.50 -2.70
N ALA A 73 26.29 -11.79 -2.97
CA ALA A 73 27.35 -11.68 -1.98
C ALA A 73 27.56 -10.22 -1.52
N LYS A 74 27.48 -9.25 -2.44
CA LYS A 74 27.56 -7.81 -2.09
C LYS A 74 26.41 -7.41 -1.17
N LEU A 75 25.18 -7.83 -1.45
CA LEU A 75 24.03 -7.58 -0.59
C LEU A 75 24.20 -8.23 0.79
N LEU A 76 24.66 -9.48 0.83
CA LEU A 76 24.87 -10.21 2.10
C LEU A 76 25.92 -9.53 2.98
N ASN A 77 27.00 -9.03 2.36
CA ASN A 77 28.04 -8.27 3.04
C ASN A 77 27.50 -6.96 3.64
N ARG A 78 26.63 -6.23 2.93
CA ARG A 78 25.99 -5.01 3.44
C ARG A 78 25.06 -5.31 4.62
N ALA A 79 24.25 -6.36 4.51
CA ALA A 79 23.36 -6.80 5.59
C ALA A 79 24.17 -7.16 6.84
N TYR A 80 25.21 -7.97 6.71
CA TYR A 80 26.07 -8.31 7.84
C TYR A 80 26.81 -7.10 8.42
N ALA A 81 27.34 -6.20 7.58
CA ALA A 81 28.03 -4.98 8.05
C ALA A 81 27.13 -4.07 8.89
N THR A 82 25.83 -4.05 8.59
CA THR A 82 24.82 -3.28 9.31
C THR A 82 24.36 -4.00 10.57
N LEU A 83 23.94 -5.26 10.46
CA LEU A 83 23.33 -6.02 11.54
C LEU A 83 24.32 -6.52 12.60
N SER A 84 25.60 -6.68 12.25
CA SER A 84 26.64 -7.13 13.19
C SER A 84 27.07 -6.04 14.19
N LYS A 85 26.85 -4.76 13.86
CA LYS A 85 27.24 -3.62 14.71
C LYS A 85 26.02 -3.11 15.49
N PRO A 86 26.03 -3.10 16.83
CA PRO A 86 24.86 -2.70 17.62
C PRO A 86 24.31 -1.31 17.28
N ALA A 87 25.19 -0.32 17.06
CA ALA A 87 24.77 1.03 16.72
C ALA A 87 24.12 1.12 15.33
N ALA A 88 24.71 0.48 14.32
CA ALA A 88 24.18 0.46 12.96
C ALA A 88 22.88 -0.34 12.86
N ARG A 89 22.78 -1.47 13.57
CA ARG A 89 21.55 -2.25 13.71
C ARG A 89 20.43 -1.41 14.30
N ARG A 90 20.67 -0.69 15.42
CA ARG A 90 19.64 0.19 16.01
C ARG A 90 19.16 1.27 15.05
N ALA A 91 20.08 1.90 14.30
CA ALA A 91 19.70 2.89 13.31
C ALA A 91 18.85 2.27 12.18
N TYR A 92 19.24 1.09 11.71
CA TYR A 92 18.47 0.32 10.72
C TYR A 92 17.08 -0.06 11.24
N ASP A 93 16.99 -0.56 12.47
CA ASP A 93 15.74 -0.93 13.13
C ASP A 93 14.78 0.26 13.24
N GLN A 94 15.30 1.45 13.57
CA GLN A 94 14.53 2.69 13.59
C GLN A 94 13.99 3.07 12.21
N THR A 95 14.77 2.86 11.14
CA THR A 95 14.30 3.14 9.78
C THR A 95 13.17 2.20 9.37
N ILE A 96 13.26 0.91 9.69
CA ILE A 96 12.18 -0.05 9.43
C ILE A 96 10.92 0.31 10.22
N GLN A 97 11.06 0.61 11.52
CA GLN A 97 9.91 0.99 12.35
C GLN A 97 9.24 2.27 11.84
N ALA A 98 10.02 3.29 11.46
CA ALA A 98 9.49 4.52 10.89
C ALA A 98 8.75 4.27 9.57
N GLN A 99 9.24 3.36 8.72
CA GLN A 99 8.57 2.95 7.48
C GLN A 99 7.25 2.23 7.76
N VAL A 100 7.22 1.25 8.66
CA VAL A 100 5.98 0.55 9.02
C VAL A 100 4.94 1.53 9.56
N ILE A 101 5.35 2.52 10.36
CA ILE A 101 4.47 3.57 10.86
C ILE A 101 4.00 4.48 9.71
N GLN A 102 4.90 4.87 8.79
CA GLN A 102 4.54 5.68 7.61
C GLN A 102 3.56 4.95 6.69
N ASP A 103 3.74 3.66 6.43
CA ASP A 103 2.82 2.87 5.61
C ASP A 103 1.47 2.67 6.29
N GLN A 104 1.45 2.46 7.61
CA GLN A 104 0.21 2.42 8.38
C GLN A 104 -0.53 3.76 8.36
N ILE A 105 0.20 4.86 8.45
CA ILE A 105 -0.33 6.23 8.35
C ILE A 105 -0.84 6.45 6.93
N MET A 106 -0.03 6.25 5.89
CA MET A 106 -0.42 6.46 4.50
C MET A 106 -1.58 5.55 4.10
N GLY A 107 -1.63 4.30 4.54
CA GLY A 107 -2.81 3.43 4.35
C GLY A 107 -4.07 3.99 5.02
N ARG A 108 -3.93 4.62 6.19
CA ARG A 108 -5.03 5.29 6.91
C ARG A 108 -5.47 6.61 6.28
N TYR A 109 -4.54 7.39 5.71
CA TYR A 109 -4.79 8.71 5.13
C TYR A 109 -5.18 8.65 3.64
N VAL A 110 -4.62 7.72 2.87
CA VAL A 110 -4.92 7.50 1.44
C VAL A 110 -6.13 6.56 1.26
N GLY A 111 -6.40 5.66 2.22
CA GLY A 111 -7.57 4.78 2.22
C GLY A 111 -8.92 5.48 2.40
N GLY A 112 -8.95 6.80 2.62
CA GLY A 112 -10.17 7.61 2.74
C GLY A 112 -10.61 8.33 1.47
N PHE A 113 -9.82 8.30 0.37
CA PHE A 113 -10.07 9.14 -0.81
C PHE A 113 -10.22 8.40 -2.15
N MET A 114 -10.37 7.07 -2.12
CA MET A 114 -10.54 6.27 -3.35
C MET A 114 -11.93 5.62 -3.40
N PRO A 115 -12.82 6.02 -4.34
CA PRO A 115 -13.97 5.21 -4.68
C PRO A 115 -13.50 3.99 -5.48
N GLU A 116 -13.44 2.86 -4.78
CA GLU A 116 -13.92 1.55 -5.25
C GLU A 116 -13.65 1.17 -6.73
N MET A 117 -12.44 0.67 -7.02
CA MET A 117 -12.15 -0.16 -8.20
C MET A 117 -11.61 -1.52 -7.74
N GLN A 118 -12.55 -2.45 -7.53
CA GLN A 118 -12.48 -3.92 -7.54
C GLN A 118 -11.16 -4.64 -7.13
N GLY A 119 -11.20 -5.33 -5.98
CA GLY A 119 -10.31 -6.46 -5.63
C GLY A 119 -9.80 -6.44 -4.18
N GLN A 120 -10.21 -7.43 -3.37
CA GLN A 120 -9.84 -7.71 -1.96
C GLN A 120 -8.33 -7.69 -1.62
N PRO A 121 -7.87 -7.72 -0.33
CA PRO A 121 -8.56 -7.75 0.97
C PRO A 121 -7.98 -6.75 2.02
N THR A 122 -8.80 -6.05 2.81
CA THR A 122 -8.31 -5.34 4.01
C THR A 122 -8.81 -6.03 5.28
N ASN A 123 -7.91 -6.82 5.88
CA ASN A 123 -8.11 -7.51 7.13
C ASN A 123 -8.23 -6.53 8.31
N GLN A 124 -9.33 -6.73 9.06
CA GLN A 124 -9.36 -6.86 10.53
C GLN A 124 -8.99 -5.64 11.36
N PHE A 125 -9.96 -4.75 11.59
CA PHE A 125 -10.40 -4.31 12.95
C PHE A 125 -11.74 -3.55 12.89
N ARG A 126 -12.60 -3.85 11.91
CA ARG A 126 -13.98 -3.36 11.93
C ARG A 126 -14.81 -4.39 12.67
N ARG A 127 -15.26 -4.06 13.88
CA ARG A 127 -16.20 -4.91 14.65
C ARG A 127 -17.34 -5.33 13.71
N PRO A 128 -17.62 -6.63 13.52
CA PRO A 128 -18.72 -7.04 12.67
C PRO A 128 -20.00 -6.42 13.23
N PRO A 129 -20.80 -5.71 12.40
CA PRO A 129 -22.00 -5.01 12.86
C PRO A 129 -22.93 -6.00 13.56
N SER A 130 -23.42 -5.61 14.73
CA SER A 130 -24.30 -6.42 15.56
C SER A 130 -25.60 -6.75 14.82
N ALA A 131 -26.30 -7.81 15.24
CA ALA A 131 -27.57 -8.19 14.63
C ALA A 131 -28.64 -7.08 14.71
N ALA A 132 -28.55 -6.19 15.71
CA ALA A 132 -29.39 -5.01 15.83
C ALA A 132 -29.03 -3.94 14.78
N GLU A 133 -27.75 -3.61 14.64
CA GLU A 133 -27.26 -2.63 13.64
C GLU A 133 -27.53 -3.11 12.21
N ARG A 134 -27.43 -4.41 11.93
CA ARG A 134 -27.79 -4.99 10.62
C ARG A 134 -29.27 -4.80 10.28
N ARG A 135 -30.16 -4.90 11.27
CA ARG A 135 -31.61 -4.69 11.10
C ARG A 135 -31.92 -3.21 10.88
N GLU A 136 -31.18 -2.33 11.54
CA GLU A 136 -31.32 -0.88 11.40
C GLU A 136 -30.79 -0.39 10.04
N GLN A 137 -29.62 -0.84 9.61
CA GLN A 137 -29.07 -0.55 8.27
C GLN A 137 -29.97 -1.08 7.15
N ALA A 138 -30.56 -2.28 7.32
CA ALA A 138 -31.50 -2.83 6.35
C ALA A 138 -32.81 -2.01 6.26
N ARG A 139 -33.23 -1.33 7.33
CA ARG A 139 -34.38 -0.41 7.33
C ARG A 139 -34.02 0.94 6.72
N ALA A 140 -32.84 1.48 7.03
CA ALA A 140 -32.35 2.75 6.49
C ALA A 140 -32.24 2.74 4.95
N ASN A 141 -31.66 1.67 4.38
CA ASN A 141 -31.52 1.57 2.92
C ASN A 141 -32.87 1.47 2.19
N ARG A 142 -33.88 0.84 2.81
CA ARG A 142 -35.23 0.78 2.23
C ARG A 142 -35.91 2.15 2.27
N SER A 143 -35.71 2.92 3.34
CA SER A 143 -36.28 4.27 3.44
C SER A 143 -35.70 5.22 2.39
N ALA A 144 -34.40 5.16 2.10
CA ALA A 144 -33.76 6.02 1.11
C ALA A 144 -34.29 5.78 -0.32
N LEU A 145 -34.43 4.51 -0.72
CA LEU A 145 -35.00 4.17 -2.04
C LEU A 145 -36.48 4.55 -2.15
N VAL A 146 -37.26 4.35 -1.08
CA VAL A 146 -38.68 4.75 -1.05
C VAL A 146 -38.82 6.27 -1.11
N THR A 147 -38.02 7.03 -0.37
CA THR A 147 -38.04 8.51 -0.42
C THR A 147 -37.66 9.02 -1.81
N LEU A 148 -36.65 8.44 -2.44
CA LEU A 148 -36.24 8.81 -3.80
C LEU A 148 -37.31 8.47 -4.85
N ALA A 149 -37.95 7.30 -4.73
CA ALA A 149 -39.06 6.91 -5.60
C ALA A 149 -40.27 7.85 -5.44
N ILE A 150 -40.62 8.22 -4.21
CA ILE A 150 -41.70 9.19 -3.94
C ILE A 150 -41.35 10.56 -4.52
N ALA A 151 -40.14 11.06 -4.28
CA ALA A 151 -39.69 12.34 -4.82
C ALA A 151 -39.73 12.36 -6.35
N PHE A 152 -39.33 11.25 -7.00
CA PHE A 152 -39.43 11.09 -8.45
C PHE A 152 -40.88 11.10 -8.95
N LEU A 153 -41.80 10.38 -8.29
CA LEU A 153 -43.21 10.37 -8.68
C LEU A 153 -43.85 11.76 -8.55
N VAL A 154 -43.53 12.51 -7.49
CA VAL A 154 -43.99 13.89 -7.30
C VAL A 154 -43.46 14.80 -8.40
N LEU A 155 -42.19 14.69 -8.76
CA LEU A 155 -41.58 15.46 -9.84
C LEU A 155 -42.26 15.17 -11.19
N VAL A 156 -42.49 13.90 -11.51
CA VAL A 156 -43.16 13.49 -12.76
C VAL A 156 -44.58 14.05 -12.82
N ALA A 157 -45.35 13.94 -11.73
CA ALA A 157 -46.71 14.50 -11.67
C ALA A 157 -46.73 16.02 -11.88
N LEU A 158 -45.76 16.74 -11.31
CA LEU A 158 -45.63 18.18 -11.47
C LEU A 158 -45.32 18.56 -12.93
N VAL A 159 -44.36 17.87 -13.57
CA VAL A 159 -44.00 18.10 -14.97
C VAL A 159 -45.20 17.84 -15.89
N VAL A 160 -45.91 16.72 -15.70
CA VAL A 160 -47.11 16.40 -16.47
C VAL A 160 -48.19 17.46 -16.28
N GLY A 161 -48.41 17.91 -15.04
CA GLY A 161 -49.35 18.99 -14.74
C GLY A 161 -49.01 20.30 -15.46
N ILE A 162 -47.74 20.68 -15.49
CA ILE A 162 -47.28 21.89 -16.22
C ILE A 162 -47.53 21.74 -17.73
N VAL A 163 -47.21 20.59 -18.31
CA VAL A 163 -47.42 20.34 -19.75
C VAL A 163 -48.90 20.40 -20.11
N LEU A 164 -49.77 19.79 -19.29
CA LEU A 164 -51.22 19.84 -19.50
C LEU A 164 -51.79 21.25 -19.34
N LEU A 165 -51.30 22.01 -18.35
CA LEU A 165 -51.69 23.41 -18.17
C LEU A 165 -51.29 24.25 -19.37
N PHE A 166 -50.07 24.08 -19.88
CA PHE A 166 -49.59 24.78 -21.07
C PHE A 166 -50.44 24.42 -22.30
N ALA A 167 -50.74 23.14 -22.51
CA ALA A 167 -51.60 22.68 -23.60
C ALA A 167 -53.03 23.25 -23.49
N LEU A 168 -53.58 23.37 -22.28
CA LEU A 168 -54.89 23.98 -22.05
C LEU A 168 -54.88 25.48 -22.37
N ILE A 169 -53.83 26.20 -21.99
CA ILE A 169 -53.66 27.62 -22.28
C ILE A 169 -53.61 27.84 -23.80
N GLU A 170 -52.77 27.08 -24.52
CA GLU A 170 -52.70 27.12 -25.98
C GLU A 170 -54.06 26.84 -26.64
N ALA A 171 -54.79 25.83 -26.17
CA ALA A 171 -56.12 25.49 -26.69
C ALA A 171 -57.15 26.61 -26.45
N LEU A 172 -57.10 27.30 -25.31
CA LEU A 172 -58.00 28.41 -25.01
C LEU A 172 -57.67 29.65 -25.85
N PHE A 173 -56.39 30.00 -26.02
CA PHE A 173 -55.98 31.14 -26.85
C PHE A 173 -56.20 30.89 -28.34
N GLY A 174 -55.96 29.66 -28.82
CA GLY A 174 -56.23 29.27 -30.21
C GLY A 174 -57.71 29.22 -30.57
N LEU A 175 -58.62 29.13 -29.60
CA LEU A 175 -60.07 29.19 -29.82
C LEU A 175 -60.61 30.64 -29.82
N VAL A 176 -59.80 31.62 -29.40
CA VAL A 176 -60.21 33.03 -29.23
C VAL A 176 -59.68 33.92 -30.37
N LEU A 177 -58.86 33.39 -31.29
CA LEU A 177 -58.35 34.10 -32.47
C LEU A 177 -58.98 33.62 -33.78
#